data_AF-A0A531B6N2-F1
#
_entry.id   AF-A0A531B6N2-F1
#
_cell.length_a   1.000
_cell.length_b   1.000
_cell.length_c   1.000
_cell.angle_alpha   90.00
_cell.angle_beta   90.00
_cell.angle_gamma   90.00
#
_symmetry.space_group_name_H-M   'P 1'
#
loop_
_entity.id
_entity.type
_entity.pdbx_description
1 polymer ?
#
loop_
_entity_poly.entity_id
_entity_poly.type
_entity_poly.pdbx_seq_one_letter_code
_entity_poly.pdbx_strand_id
1 'polypeptide(L)'
;MDCANVKGVDFDPSPIRVERIGLTREQIGDLGLPWIENLETGSGKDLGDPGHPDHRKPYVQNYIASQGRRKVEANALVRDLRGSRALVEAAINRYIPASWPAEHEARLAPHQQAARDAFA
;
A
#
# COMPACT_ATOMS: atom_id res chain seq x y z
N MET A 1 -8.55 -8.20 5.09
CA MET A 1 -7.78 -9.26 5.74
C MET A 1 -8.05 -9.03 7.21
N ASP A 2 -8.85 -9.91 7.79
CA ASP A 2 -9.37 -9.75 9.14
C ASP A 2 -8.33 -10.38 10.08
N CYS A 3 -7.69 -9.58 10.93
CA CYS A 3 -6.68 -10.06 11.89
C CYS A 3 -7.32 -10.81 13.07
N ALA A 4 -8.61 -11.14 12.99
CA ALA A 4 -9.44 -11.66 14.07
C ALA A 4 -9.11 -13.09 14.56
N ASN A 5 -8.08 -13.77 14.04
CA ASN A 5 -7.88 -15.21 14.31
C ASN A 5 -6.54 -15.62 14.95
N VAL A 6 -5.77 -14.70 15.53
CA VAL A 6 -4.60 -15.08 16.35
C VAL A 6 -5.09 -15.45 17.76
N LYS A 7 -5.24 -16.74 18.05
CA LYS A 7 -5.64 -17.23 19.38
C LYS A 7 -4.48 -17.10 20.39
N GLY A 8 -4.78 -16.64 21.60
CA GLY A 8 -3.82 -16.59 22.73
C GLY A 8 -3.12 -15.24 22.95
N VAL A 9 -3.47 -14.23 22.17
CA VAL A 9 -3.12 -12.84 22.43
C VAL A 9 -4.41 -12.10 22.77
N ASP A 10 -4.49 -11.46 23.94
CA ASP A 10 -5.52 -10.46 24.27
C ASP A 10 -5.28 -9.19 23.41
N PHE A 11 -5.26 -9.38 22.10
CA PHE A 11 -5.02 -8.35 21.11
C PHE A 11 -6.38 -7.87 20.61
N ASP A 12 -6.75 -6.66 21.03
CA ASP A 12 -7.88 -5.95 20.44
C ASP A 12 -7.42 -5.27 19.12
N PRO A 13 -7.92 -5.72 17.95
CA PRO A 13 -7.58 -5.11 16.67
C PRO A 13 -8.43 -3.85 16.38
N SER A 14 -9.45 -3.53 17.18
CA SER A 14 -10.34 -2.39 16.99
C SER A 14 -9.64 -1.04 16.83
N PRO A 15 -8.53 -0.71 17.54
CA PRO A 15 -7.79 0.52 17.29
C PRO A 15 -6.94 0.51 16.01
N ILE A 16 -6.80 -0.63 15.32
CA ILE A 16 -5.98 -0.73 14.11
C ILE A 16 -6.80 -0.43 12.86
N ARG A 17 -6.37 0.60 12.13
CA ARG A 17 -6.85 0.89 10.78
C ARG A 17 -5.92 0.26 9.73
N VAL A 18 -6.48 -0.61 8.89
CA VAL A 18 -5.78 -1.13 7.70
C VAL A 18 -6.06 -0.21 6.51
N GLU A 19 -5.05 0.52 6.07
CA GLU A 19 -5.14 1.32 4.83
C GLU A 19 -4.50 0.56 3.67
N ARG A 20 -5.22 0.48 2.55
CA ARG A 20 -4.68 -0.06 1.30
C ARG A 20 -4.13 1.10 0.47
N ILE A 21 -2.88 0.97 0.08
CA ILE A 21 -2.23 1.89 -0.85
C ILE A 21 -1.94 1.15 -2.14
N GLY A 22 -1.95 1.87 -3.25
CA GLY A 22 -1.74 1.31 -4.56
C GLY A 22 -1.62 2.43 -5.58
N LEU A 23 -1.29 2.05 -6.81
CA LEU A 23 -1.18 2.99 -7.91
C LEU A 23 -2.58 3.50 -8.30
N THR A 24 -2.71 4.81 -8.44
CA THR A 24 -3.88 5.41 -9.09
C THR A 24 -3.77 5.26 -10.60
N ARG A 25 -4.88 5.47 -11.31
CA ARG A 25 -4.92 5.43 -12.78
C ARG A 25 -4.00 6.48 -13.40
N GLU A 26 -3.96 7.66 -12.78
CA GLU A 26 -3.12 8.78 -13.18
C GLU A 26 -1.65 8.41 -13.03
N GLN A 27 -1.26 7.87 -11.86
CA GLN A 27 0.11 7.41 -11.61
C GLN A 27 0.55 6.32 -12.59
N ILE A 28 -0.35 5.39 -12.95
CA ILE A 28 -0.07 4.37 -13.97
C ILE A 28 0.27 5.02 -15.32
N GLY A 29 -0.50 6.04 -15.71
CA GLY A 29 -0.28 6.79 -16.95
C GLY A 29 1.02 7.60 -16.93
N ASP A 30 1.24 8.36 -15.86
CA ASP A 30 2.41 9.24 -15.70
C ASP A 30 3.73 8.46 -15.69
N LEU A 31 3.72 7.26 -15.10
CA LEU A 31 4.88 6.36 -15.04
C LEU A 31 5.03 5.48 -16.29
N GLY A 32 4.08 5.53 -17.24
CA GLY A 32 4.11 4.70 -18.44
C GLY A 32 4.12 3.20 -18.15
N LEU A 33 3.46 2.75 -17.08
CA LEU A 33 3.50 1.35 -16.66
C LEU A 33 2.73 0.46 -17.66
N PRO A 34 3.27 -0.71 -18.01
CA PRO A 34 2.64 -1.59 -18.97
C PRO A 34 1.37 -2.22 -18.39
N TRP A 35 0.32 -2.21 -19.21
CA TRP A 35 -0.91 -2.95 -18.95
C TRP A 35 -0.79 -4.36 -19.54
N ILE A 36 -1.39 -5.32 -18.87
CA ILE A 36 -1.60 -6.66 -19.40
C ILE A 36 -3.09 -6.93 -19.59
N GLU A 37 -3.43 -7.60 -20.67
CA GLU A 37 -4.82 -7.84 -21.11
C GLU A 37 -5.44 -9.08 -20.44
N ASN A 38 -5.49 -9.07 -19.10
CA ASN A 38 -6.28 -10.01 -18.32
C ASN A 38 -6.64 -9.41 -16.94
N LEU A 39 -7.49 -10.10 -16.18
CA LEU A 39 -7.72 -9.83 -14.75
C LEU A 39 -7.43 -11.08 -13.92
N GLU A 40 -6.31 -11.75 -14.22
CA GLU A 40 -5.90 -12.95 -13.51
C GLU A 40 -5.58 -12.64 -12.04
N THR A 41 -6.14 -13.43 -11.14
CA THR A 41 -5.89 -13.35 -9.70
C THR A 41 -4.67 -14.18 -9.31
N GLY A 42 -4.16 -14.02 -8.10
CA GLY A 42 -3.08 -14.88 -7.58
C GLY A 42 -3.43 -16.38 -7.50
N SER A 43 -4.70 -16.75 -7.72
CA SER A 43 -5.16 -18.15 -7.81
C SER A 43 -5.11 -18.73 -9.24
N GLY A 44 -4.69 -17.92 -10.23
CA GLY A 44 -4.66 -18.30 -11.65
C GLY A 44 -6.01 -18.17 -12.37
N LYS A 45 -7.05 -17.66 -11.69
CA LYS A 45 -8.39 -17.45 -12.27
C LYS A 45 -8.58 -16.02 -12.73
N ASP A 46 -9.21 -15.81 -13.89
CA ASP A 46 -9.49 -14.50 -14.48
C ASP A 46 -10.84 -13.95 -13.99
N LEU A 47 -10.86 -12.76 -13.40
CA LEU A 47 -12.10 -12.07 -13.01
C LEU A 47 -12.92 -11.61 -14.23
N GLY A 48 -12.30 -11.48 -15.39
CA GLY A 48 -12.95 -11.18 -16.65
C GLY A 48 -13.77 -12.33 -17.24
N ASP A 49 -13.61 -13.56 -16.72
CA ASP A 49 -14.37 -14.73 -17.16
C ASP A 49 -15.79 -14.70 -16.55
N PRO A 50 -16.87 -14.73 -17.36
CA PRO A 50 -18.25 -14.85 -16.87
C PRO A 50 -18.54 -16.06 -15.96
N GLY A 51 -17.71 -17.11 -16.04
CA GLY A 51 -17.72 -18.27 -15.18
C GLY A 51 -17.10 -18.04 -13.79
N HIS A 52 -16.33 -16.96 -13.60
CA HIS A 52 -15.74 -16.65 -12.30
C HIS A 52 -16.82 -16.29 -11.27
N PRO A 53 -16.80 -16.86 -10.04
CA PRO A 53 -17.81 -16.57 -9.02
C PRO A 53 -17.98 -15.08 -8.73
N ASP A 54 -16.87 -14.35 -8.78
CA ASP A 54 -16.84 -12.91 -8.53
C ASP A 54 -17.11 -12.04 -9.75
N HIS A 55 -17.19 -12.59 -10.97
CA HIS A 55 -17.32 -11.80 -12.19
C HIS A 55 -18.48 -10.81 -12.11
N ARG A 56 -19.64 -11.28 -11.66
CA ARG A 56 -20.87 -10.48 -11.59
C ARG A 56 -20.90 -9.51 -10.40
N LYS A 57 -19.87 -9.48 -9.54
CA LYS A 57 -19.86 -8.59 -8.37
C LYS A 57 -19.67 -7.14 -8.83
N PRO A 58 -20.31 -6.17 -8.15
CA PRO A 58 -20.25 -4.77 -8.55
C PRO A 58 -18.84 -4.22 -8.73
N TYR A 59 -17.90 -4.57 -7.84
CA TYR A 59 -16.53 -4.06 -7.94
C TYR A 59 -15.79 -4.55 -9.19
N VAL A 60 -16.07 -5.77 -9.68
CA VAL A 60 -15.46 -6.32 -10.90
C VAL A 60 -16.06 -5.64 -12.12
N GLN A 61 -17.39 -5.53 -12.17
CA GLN A 61 -18.08 -4.91 -13.30
C GLN A 61 -17.78 -3.41 -13.41
N ASN A 62 -17.73 -2.69 -12.29
CA ASN A 62 -17.32 -1.28 -12.27
C ASN A 62 -15.87 -1.09 -12.74
N TYR A 63 -14.98 -2.02 -12.36
CA TYR A 63 -13.61 -2.00 -12.85
C TYR A 63 -13.55 -2.24 -14.36
N ILE A 64 -14.19 -3.30 -14.86
CA ILE A 64 -14.22 -3.63 -16.30
C ILE A 64 -14.83 -2.48 -17.12
N ALA A 65 -15.89 -1.85 -16.64
CA ALA A 65 -16.52 -0.71 -17.30
C ALA A 65 -15.59 0.51 -17.39
N SER A 66 -14.75 0.74 -16.37
CA SER A 66 -13.88 1.92 -16.31
C SER A 66 -12.49 1.70 -16.92
N GLN A 67 -11.92 0.51 -16.78
CA GLN A 67 -10.54 0.20 -17.17
C GLN A 67 -10.42 -0.87 -18.25
N GLY A 68 -11.48 -1.63 -18.52
CA GLY A 68 -11.44 -2.82 -19.38
C GLY A 68 -10.92 -4.06 -18.65
N ARG A 69 -10.73 -5.15 -19.39
CA ARG A 69 -10.20 -6.43 -18.88
C ARG A 69 -8.67 -6.44 -18.87
N ARG A 70 -8.08 -5.44 -18.23
CA ARG A 70 -6.64 -5.27 -18.13
C ARG A 70 -6.24 -4.81 -16.75
N LYS A 71 -5.02 -5.13 -16.34
CA LYS A 71 -4.43 -4.66 -15.08
C LYS A 71 -2.97 -4.25 -15.28
N VAL A 72 -2.44 -3.48 -14.34
CA VAL A 72 -1.00 -3.30 -14.17
C VAL A 72 -0.53 -4.27 -13.10
N GLU A 73 0.55 -5.00 -13.37
CA GLU A 73 1.10 -5.93 -12.40
C GLU A 73 1.80 -5.21 -11.25
N ALA A 74 1.75 -5.78 -10.05
CA ALA A 74 2.36 -5.19 -8.86
C ALA A 74 3.88 -5.02 -9.01
N ASN A 75 4.52 -5.90 -9.77
CA ASN A 75 5.95 -5.82 -10.06
C ASN A 75 6.33 -4.74 -11.10
N ALA A 76 5.36 -4.13 -11.79
CA ALA A 76 5.63 -3.08 -12.77
C ALA A 76 6.37 -1.90 -12.12
N LEU A 77 6.06 -1.61 -10.86
CA LEU A 77 6.67 -0.52 -10.10
C LEU A 77 8.11 -0.83 -9.65
N VAL A 78 8.54 -2.10 -9.62
CA VAL A 78 9.92 -2.48 -9.26
C VAL A 78 10.95 -1.88 -10.22
N ARG A 79 10.53 -1.55 -11.45
CA ARG A 79 11.38 -0.90 -12.45
C ARG A 79 11.58 0.60 -12.18
N ASP A 80 10.75 1.21 -11.35
CA ASP A 80 10.86 2.60 -10.93
C ASP A 80 10.95 2.71 -9.40
N LEU A 81 12.18 2.66 -8.89
CA LEU A 81 12.47 2.82 -7.47
C LEU A 81 12.07 4.20 -6.95
N ARG A 82 12.12 5.23 -7.79
CA ARG A 82 11.78 6.60 -7.37
C ARG A 82 10.27 6.73 -7.21
N GLY A 83 9.49 6.27 -8.17
CA GLY A 83 8.03 6.20 -8.09
C GLY A 83 7.56 5.31 -6.94
N SER A 84 8.19 4.14 -6.75
CA SER A 84 7.95 3.25 -5.60
C SER A 84 8.15 3.97 -4.27
N ARG A 85 9.29 4.64 -4.11
CA ARG A 85 9.64 5.35 -2.89
C ARG A 85 8.67 6.49 -2.63
N ALA A 86 8.35 7.28 -3.64
CA ALA A 86 7.40 8.38 -3.51
C ALA A 86 6.00 7.92 -3.09
N LEU A 87 5.51 6.79 -3.64
CA LEU A 87 4.21 6.21 -3.27
C LEU A 87 4.18 5.82 -1.78
N VAL A 88 5.22 5.14 -1.30
CA VAL A 88 5.32 4.68 0.09
C VAL A 88 5.54 5.86 1.04
N GLU A 89 6.43 6.78 0.73
CA GLU A 89 6.68 7.98 1.54
C GLU A 89 5.42 8.84 1.65
N ALA A 90 4.71 9.09 0.55
CA ALA A 90 3.45 9.82 0.57
C ALA A 90 2.40 9.12 1.46
N ALA A 91 2.30 7.79 1.39
CA ALA A 91 1.39 7.03 2.23
C ALA A 91 1.69 7.16 3.73
N ILE A 92 2.96 7.01 4.10
CA ILE A 92 3.43 7.11 5.50
C ILE A 92 3.27 8.53 6.03
N ASN A 93 3.68 9.53 5.23
CA ASN A 93 3.67 10.94 5.65
C ASN A 93 2.26 11.51 5.86
N ARG A 94 1.19 10.84 5.42
CA ARG A 94 -0.20 11.20 5.80
C ARG A 94 -0.46 11.08 7.31
N TYR A 95 0.33 10.26 8.00
CA TYR A 95 0.18 9.99 9.43
C TYR A 95 1.25 10.64 10.28
N ILE A 96 2.28 11.22 9.66
CA ILE A 96 3.37 11.89 10.35
C ILE A 96 3.16 13.40 10.16
N PRO A 97 2.84 14.15 11.24
CA PRO A 97 2.76 15.60 11.16
C PRO A 97 4.05 16.20 10.59
N ALA A 98 3.93 17.25 9.78
CA ALA A 98 5.11 17.90 9.18
C ALA A 98 6.09 18.45 10.23
N SER A 99 5.61 18.79 11.43
CA SER A 99 6.43 19.23 12.56
C SER A 99 7.13 18.09 13.29
N TRP A 100 6.65 16.85 13.15
CA TRP A 100 7.11 15.70 13.93
C TRP A 100 8.61 15.42 13.80
N PRO A 101 9.26 15.51 12.62
CA PRO A 101 10.71 15.31 12.52
C PRO A 101 11.51 16.24 13.44
N ALA A 102 11.17 17.52 13.47
CA ALA A 102 11.84 18.51 14.31
C ALA A 102 11.56 18.30 15.80
N GLU A 103 10.30 18.04 16.15
CA GLU A 103 9.90 17.70 17.53
C GLU A 103 10.61 16.44 18.03
N HIS A 104 10.73 15.43 17.17
CA HIS A 104 11.39 14.18 17.47
C HIS A 104 12.90 14.35 17.68
N GLU A 105 13.56 15.14 16.84
CA GLU A 105 14.98 15.47 16.98
C GLU A 105 15.26 16.23 18.28
N ALA A 106 14.45 17.26 18.58
CA ALA A 106 14.54 18.01 19.83
C ALA A 106 14.36 17.10 21.06
N ARG A 107 13.44 16.13 20.98
CA ARG A 107 13.22 15.13 22.03
C ARG A 107 14.40 14.17 22.20
N LEU A 108 15.08 13.79 21.12
CA LEU A 108 16.22 12.87 21.17
C LEU A 108 17.52 13.52 21.64
N ALA A 109 17.72 14.82 21.39
CA ALA A 109 18.93 15.55 21.72
C ALA A 109 19.48 15.31 23.15
N PRO A 110 18.69 15.42 24.24
CA PRO A 110 19.20 15.17 25.58
C PRO A 110 19.65 13.72 25.80
N HIS A 111 18.95 12.75 25.21
CA HIS A 111 19.31 11.33 25.32
C HIS A 111 20.60 11.02 24.55
N GLN A 112 20.79 11.63 23.38
CA GLN A 112 22.02 11.50 22.59
C GLN A 112 23.21 12.12 23.31
N GLN A 113 23.03 13.27 23.97
CA GLN A 113 24.08 13.91 24.76
C GLN A 113 24.47 13.03 25.95
N ALA A 114 23.49 12.55 26.72
CA ALA A 114 23.74 11.65 27.84
C ALA A 114 24.48 10.37 27.42
N ALA A 115 24.14 9.80 26.25
CA ALA A 115 24.85 8.64 25.71
C ALA A 115 26.31 8.99 25.34
N ARG A 116 26.55 10.14 24.71
CA ARG A 116 27.92 10.60 24.41
C ARG A 116 28.74 10.78 25.68
N ASP A 117 28.17 11.40 26.72
CA ASP A 117 28.86 11.64 27.99
C ASP A 117 29.16 10.34 28.75
N ALA A 118 28.29 9.33 28.64
CA ALA A 118 28.46 8.04 29.31
C ALA A 118 29.52 7.13 28.67
N PHE A 119 29.87 7.37 27.40
CA PHE A 119 30.82 6.56 26.62
C PHE A 119 32.05 7.35 26.14
N ALA A 120 32.25 8.57 26.66
CA ALA A 120 33.45 9.39 26.46
C ALA A 120 34.49 9.13 27.56
#